data_AF-A0A964Q4Z1-F1
#
_entry.id   AF-A0A964Q4Z1-F1
#
_cell.length_a   1.000
_cell.length_b   1.000
_cell.length_c   1.000
_cell.angle_alpha   90.00
_cell.angle_beta   90.00
_cell.angle_gamma   90.00
#
_symmetry.space_group_name_H-M   'P 1'
#
loop_
_entity.id
_entity.type
_entity.pdbx_description
1 polymer ?
#
loop_
_entity_poly.entity_id
_entity_poly.type
_entity_poly.pdbx_seq_one_letter_code
_entity_poly.pdbx_strand_id
1 'polypeptide(L)'
;MKNSRKPITRNTLRSMASKLLQERIQLFRIGVSSPQPEELLLPHRVMTDAVIDPAAAWSEAVFSSALGWKKNLLAAPPGWASFASSLNLPTGAPLAAGMFPQLVRSPFDLLNHLREETALPCPLPMPEMENWACEGSKEEARKTIAAGICSLAGEYQQAEAWLRKAEAEAPAPLHNEWGACHWMRGDWAKAQEQWAKVKTCAGNFNRGLALAKLGEIVASREEFTRAADALPESTGWHHLARLYQLAL
;
A
#
# COMPACT_ATOMS: atom_id res chain seq x y z
N MET A 1 38.37 -10.25 -8.13
CA MET A 1 38.68 -9.90 -6.72
C MET A 1 37.41 -10.11 -5.89
N LYS A 2 37.41 -11.07 -4.95
CA LYS A 2 36.23 -11.43 -4.14
C LYS A 2 36.12 -10.50 -2.92
N ASN A 3 35.13 -9.61 -2.90
CA ASN A 3 34.80 -8.78 -1.74
C ASN A 3 34.03 -9.60 -0.69
N SER A 4 34.78 -10.22 0.23
CA SER A 4 34.24 -10.84 1.44
C SER A 4 33.83 -9.76 2.45
N ARG A 5 32.58 -9.29 2.43
CA ARG A 5 32.02 -8.51 3.55
C ARG A 5 31.80 -9.46 4.72
N LYS A 6 32.67 -9.37 5.74
CA LYS A 6 32.51 -10.13 6.99
C LYS A 6 31.22 -9.68 7.71
N PRO A 7 30.43 -10.61 8.27
CA PRO A 7 29.23 -10.26 9.02
C PRO A 7 29.61 -9.43 10.26
N ILE A 8 28.87 -8.35 10.49
CA ILE A 8 29.05 -7.50 11.67
C ILE A 8 28.65 -8.32 12.89
N THR A 9 29.62 -8.62 13.75
CA THR A 9 29.37 -9.41 14.95
C THR A 9 28.62 -8.57 15.99
N ARG A 10 27.83 -9.21 16.87
CA ARG A 10 27.13 -8.53 17.98
C ARG A 10 28.07 -7.65 18.83
N ASN A 11 29.33 -8.05 18.96
CA ASN A 11 30.34 -7.30 19.70
C ASN A 11 30.73 -5.99 19.00
N THR A 12 30.73 -5.98 17.66
CA THR A 12 30.98 -4.78 16.84
C THR A 12 29.84 -3.78 16.99
N LEU A 13 28.58 -4.23 16.97
CA LEU A 13 27.42 -3.36 17.21
C LEU A 13 27.44 -2.74 18.62
N ARG A 14 27.79 -3.54 19.63
CA ARG A 14 27.91 -3.07 21.02
C ARG A 14 29.00 -2.02 21.16
N SER A 15 30.15 -2.23 20.52
CA SER A 15 31.25 -1.28 20.48
C SER A 15 30.87 0.04 19.80
N MET A 16 30.14 -0.02 18.68
CA MET A 16 29.67 1.17 17.97
C MET A 16 28.65 1.96 18.80
N ALA A 17 27.71 1.27 19.45
CA ALA A 17 26.72 1.91 20.32
C ALA A 17 27.37 2.58 21.54
N SER A 18 28.32 1.92 22.19
CA SER A 18 29.08 2.51 23.31
C SER A 18 29.89 3.73 22.88
N LYS A 19 30.50 3.70 21.69
CA LYS A 19 31.27 4.83 21.17
C LYS A 19 30.38 6.03 20.85
N LEU A 20 29.23 5.81 20.22
CA LEU A 20 28.24 6.86 19.93
C LEU A 20 27.69 7.50 21.22
N LEU A 21 27.47 6.69 22.26
CA LEU A 21 27.02 7.17 23.56
C LEU A 21 28.09 8.04 24.23
N GLN A 22 29.36 7.63 24.17
CA GLN A 22 30.48 8.39 24.70
C GLN A 22 30.69 9.72 23.96
N GLU A 23 30.56 9.72 22.63
CA GLU A 23 30.61 10.94 21.81
C GLU A 23 29.50 11.93 22.20
N ARG A 24 28.26 11.44 22.41
CA ARG A 24 27.15 12.29 22.88
C ARG A 24 27.37 12.85 24.29
N ILE A 25 27.93 12.07 25.21
CA ILE A 25 28.28 12.53 26.56
C ILE A 25 29.36 13.62 26.51
N GLN A 26 30.34 13.50 25.60
CA GLN A 26 31.37 14.51 25.41
C GLN A 26 30.78 15.80 24.83
N LEU A 27 29.92 15.71 23.81
CA LEU A 27 29.21 16.85 23.21
C LEU A 27 28.33 17.59 24.23
N PHE A 28 27.70 16.86 25.15
CA PHE A 28 26.96 17.44 26.28
C PHE A 28 27.87 18.21 27.24
N ARG A 29 29.02 17.64 27.62
CA ARG A 29 29.98 18.29 28.54
C ARG A 29 30.57 19.58 28.00
N ILE A 30 30.75 19.70 26.69
CA ILE A 30 31.26 20.92 26.04
C ILE A 30 30.16 21.93 25.70
N GLY A 31 28.91 21.70 26.14
CA GLY A 31 27.80 22.64 25.98
C GLY A 31 27.26 22.78 24.56
N VAL A 32 27.63 21.87 23.65
CA VAL A 32 27.21 21.92 22.23
C VAL A 32 25.83 21.30 22.01
N SER A 33 25.31 20.53 22.98
CA SER A 33 23.94 20.04 22.96
C SER A 33 23.32 20.09 24.36
N SER A 34 22.14 20.69 24.49
CA SER A 34 21.28 20.55 25.67
C SER A 34 20.18 19.55 25.33
N PRO A 35 20.03 18.41 26.05
CA PRO A 35 18.89 17.54 25.84
C PRO A 35 17.64 18.25 26.39
N GLN A 36 16.62 18.40 25.56
CA GLN A 36 15.27 18.66 26.05
C GLN A 36 14.92 17.50 27.02
N PRO A 37 14.46 17.76 28.25
CA PRO A 37 14.15 16.70 29.23
C PRO A 37 13.15 15.65 28.73
N GLU A 38 12.43 15.96 27.65
CA GLU A 38 11.42 15.11 27.01
C GLU A 38 12.03 13.99 26.14
N GLU A 39 13.32 14.04 25.79
CA GLU A 39 13.96 13.02 24.92
C GLU A 39 14.55 11.81 25.67
N LEU A 40 14.59 11.82 27.01
CA LEU A 40 15.27 10.77 27.80
C LEU A 40 14.33 9.71 28.40
N LEU A 41 13.01 9.84 28.23
CA LEU A 41 12.01 8.87 28.71
C LEU A 41 10.84 8.71 27.71
N LEU A 42 11.12 8.73 26.41
CA LEU A 42 10.15 8.19 25.47
C LEU A 42 10.30 6.66 25.48
N PRO A 43 9.33 5.88 26.01
CA PRO A 43 9.29 4.45 25.73
C PRO A 43 9.32 4.35 24.22
N HIS A 44 10.26 3.56 23.65
CA HIS A 44 10.48 3.43 22.21
C HIS A 44 9.18 3.67 21.44
N ARG A 45 8.96 4.91 20.97
CA ARG A 45 7.89 5.17 20.03
C ARG A 45 8.32 4.32 18.85
N VAL A 46 7.66 3.17 18.71
CA VAL A 46 7.77 2.32 17.54
C VAL A 46 7.68 3.29 16.37
N MET A 47 8.65 3.23 15.46
CA MET A 47 8.73 4.09 14.28
C MET A 47 7.53 3.82 13.36
N THR A 48 6.32 4.19 13.78
CA THR A 48 5.07 4.00 13.04
C THR A 48 4.85 5.11 12.02
N ASP A 49 5.62 6.19 12.09
CA ASP A 49 5.59 7.27 11.10
C ASP A 49 6.53 6.97 9.93
N ALA A 50 6.47 5.75 9.40
CA ALA A 50 7.10 5.45 8.11
C ALA A 50 6.44 6.35 7.05
N VAL A 51 7.14 7.40 6.64
CA VAL A 51 6.70 8.29 5.58
C VAL A 51 6.62 7.49 4.28
N ILE A 52 5.47 7.51 3.63
CA ILE A 52 5.27 6.87 2.32
C ILE A 52 6.13 7.62 1.31
N ASP A 53 7.10 6.95 0.69
CA ASP A 53 7.81 7.49 -0.48
C ASP A 53 6.83 7.55 -1.67
N PRO A 54 6.45 8.75 -2.16
CA PRO A 54 5.45 8.85 -3.21
C PRO A 54 5.87 8.23 -4.53
N ALA A 55 7.18 8.20 -4.84
CA ALA A 55 7.66 7.62 -6.09
C ALA A 55 7.52 6.10 -6.06
N ALA A 56 7.92 5.47 -4.95
CA ALA A 56 7.72 4.04 -4.73
C ALA A 56 6.23 3.67 -4.69
N ALA A 57 5.41 4.46 -3.99
CA ALA A 57 3.96 4.26 -3.95
C ALA A 57 3.34 4.35 -5.35
N TRP A 58 3.76 5.32 -6.18
CA TRP A 58 3.27 5.42 -7.56
C TRP A 58 3.63 4.20 -8.40
N SER A 59 4.89 3.74 -8.31
CA SER A 59 5.36 2.57 -9.05
C SER A 59 4.54 1.32 -8.72
N GLU A 60 4.10 1.17 -7.47
CA GLU A 60 3.25 0.06 -7.04
C GLU A 60 1.76 0.31 -7.37
N ALA A 61 1.31 1.57 -7.37
CA ALA A 61 -0.05 1.97 -7.73
C ALA A 61 -0.40 1.69 -9.20
N VAL A 62 0.60 1.74 -10.07
CA VAL A 62 0.46 1.38 -11.49
C VAL A 62 0.84 -0.09 -11.77
N PHE A 63 1.28 -0.84 -10.77
CA PHE A 63 1.68 -2.25 -10.95
C PHE A 63 0.48 -3.14 -11.31
N SER A 64 -0.64 -2.95 -10.62
CA SER A 64 -1.88 -3.70 -10.83
C SER A 64 -2.49 -3.44 -12.21
N SER A 65 -2.42 -2.20 -12.71
CA SER A 65 -2.79 -1.87 -14.09
C SER A 65 -1.79 -2.45 -15.10
N ALA A 66 -0.54 -2.66 -14.69
CA ALA A 66 0.49 -3.32 -15.51
C ALA A 66 0.39 -4.86 -15.57
N LEU A 67 -0.47 -5.50 -14.78
CA LEU A 67 -0.77 -6.94 -14.91
C LEU A 67 -1.63 -7.25 -16.15
N GLY A 68 -2.14 -6.22 -16.83
CA GLY A 68 -2.73 -6.30 -18.18
C GLY A 68 -2.06 -5.38 -19.22
N TRP A 69 -1.35 -4.32 -18.79
CA TRP A 69 -0.73 -3.33 -19.69
C TRP A 69 0.79 -3.27 -19.56
N LYS A 70 1.51 -3.02 -20.66
CA LYS A 70 2.99 -3.03 -20.66
C LYS A 70 3.54 -2.05 -19.60
N LYS A 71 4.45 -2.58 -18.76
CA LYS A 71 5.10 -2.05 -17.53
C LYS A 71 5.65 -0.62 -17.49
N ASN A 72 5.48 0.21 -18.51
CA ASN A 72 6.01 1.57 -18.55
C ASN A 72 4.93 2.58 -18.99
N LEU A 73 5.15 3.86 -18.69
CA LEU A 73 4.51 5.02 -19.33
C LEU A 73 3.22 5.61 -18.70
N LEU A 74 3.10 5.73 -17.38
CA LEU A 74 2.13 6.69 -16.82
C LEU A 74 2.81 7.57 -15.76
N ALA A 75 2.80 8.88 -16.00
CA ALA A 75 3.23 9.87 -15.02
C ALA A 75 2.14 10.01 -13.95
N ALA A 76 2.56 10.24 -12.70
CA ALA A 76 1.63 10.46 -11.58
C ALA A 76 0.76 11.71 -11.83
N PRO A 77 -0.50 11.72 -11.36
CA PRO A 77 -1.33 12.92 -11.44
C PRO A 77 -0.72 14.06 -10.61
N PRO A 78 -0.97 15.33 -11.00
CA PRO A 78 -0.62 16.49 -10.19
C PRO A 78 -1.19 16.35 -8.76
N GLY A 79 -0.37 16.61 -7.75
CA GLY A 79 -0.75 16.49 -6.34
C GLY A 79 -0.57 15.11 -5.72
N TRP A 80 -0.18 14.08 -6.49
CA TRP A 80 0.04 12.71 -5.99
C TRP A 80 0.97 12.66 -4.76
N ALA A 81 2.09 13.38 -4.78
CA ALA A 81 3.07 13.34 -3.69
C ALA A 81 2.49 13.84 -2.36
N SER A 82 1.70 14.92 -2.42
CA SER A 82 1.00 15.46 -1.25
C SER A 82 -0.04 14.47 -0.75
N PHE A 83 -0.85 13.93 -1.66
CA PHE A 83 -1.88 12.95 -1.36
C PHE A 83 -1.31 11.68 -0.71
N ALA A 84 -0.31 11.05 -1.32
CA ALA A 84 0.30 9.83 -0.78
C ALA A 84 0.88 10.04 0.62
N SER A 85 1.43 11.24 0.90
CA SER A 85 1.97 11.60 2.20
C SER A 85 0.89 11.87 3.26
N SER A 86 -0.31 12.31 2.84
CA SER A 86 -1.43 12.59 3.74
C SER A 86 -2.28 11.36 4.07
N LEU A 87 -2.07 10.24 3.37
CA LEU A 87 -2.83 9.01 3.63
C LEU A 87 -2.47 8.39 4.97
N ASN A 88 -3.49 8.29 5.81
CA ASN A 88 -3.44 7.58 7.09
C ASN A 88 -4.59 6.56 7.13
N LEU A 89 -4.49 5.54 6.28
CA LEU A 89 -5.51 4.50 6.15
C LEU A 89 -5.06 3.23 6.87
N PRO A 90 -5.83 2.72 7.83
CA PRO A 90 -5.50 1.50 8.55
C PRO A 90 -6.13 0.24 7.92
N THR A 91 -6.64 0.33 6.69
CA THR A 91 -7.38 -0.76 6.04
C THR A 91 -6.45 -1.73 5.28
N GLY A 92 -6.85 -3.01 5.18
CA GLY A 92 -6.22 -3.94 4.23
C GLY A 92 -6.30 -3.38 2.82
N ALA A 93 -5.16 -3.25 2.14
CA ALA A 93 -5.09 -2.64 0.81
C ALA A 93 -5.33 -3.69 -0.28
N PRO A 94 -6.41 -3.58 -1.09
CA PRO A 94 -6.60 -4.49 -2.22
C PRO A 94 -5.58 -4.22 -3.31
N LEU A 95 -5.14 -5.29 -3.99
CA LEU A 95 -4.30 -5.20 -5.18
C LEU A 95 -5.16 -4.76 -6.37
N ALA A 96 -5.25 -3.45 -6.57
CA ALA A 96 -6.02 -2.80 -7.63
C ALA A 96 -5.32 -1.52 -8.10
N ALA A 97 -5.77 -0.93 -9.22
CA ALA A 97 -5.18 0.29 -9.76
C ALA A 97 -5.27 1.45 -8.76
N GLY A 98 -4.22 2.27 -8.65
CA GLY A 98 -4.19 3.40 -7.71
C GLY A 98 -3.90 3.01 -6.25
N MET A 99 -3.93 1.71 -5.91
CA MET A 99 -3.63 1.18 -4.59
C MET A 99 -2.18 0.74 -4.48
N PHE A 100 -1.58 0.78 -3.29
CA PHE A 100 -0.19 0.39 -3.10
C PHE A 100 0.04 -0.28 -1.74
N PRO A 101 1.00 -1.22 -1.60
CA PRO A 101 1.14 -2.05 -0.42
C PRO A 101 1.60 -1.27 0.83
N GLN A 102 2.26 -0.12 0.65
CA GLN A 102 2.73 0.74 1.73
C GLN A 102 1.60 1.39 2.55
N LEU A 103 0.34 1.28 2.09
CA LEU A 103 -0.83 1.64 2.89
C LEU A 103 -0.94 0.80 4.16
N VAL A 104 -0.44 -0.45 4.12
CA VAL A 104 -0.41 -1.34 5.27
C VAL A 104 0.81 -1.01 6.14
N ARG A 105 0.62 -0.15 7.14
CA ARG A 105 1.73 0.35 7.98
C ARG A 105 2.18 -0.59 9.08
N SER A 106 1.29 -1.47 9.56
CA SER A 106 1.56 -2.35 10.69
C SER A 106 0.96 -3.74 10.48
N PRO A 107 1.80 -4.80 10.54
CA PRO A 107 1.32 -6.18 10.46
C PRO A 107 0.45 -6.57 11.66
N PHE A 108 0.57 -5.88 12.80
CA PHE A 108 -0.28 -6.12 13.96
C PHE A 108 -1.67 -5.47 13.79
N ASP A 109 -1.71 -4.29 13.17
CA ASP A 109 -2.96 -3.63 12.83
C ASP A 109 -3.71 -4.41 11.76
N LEU A 110 -2.99 -5.10 10.86
CA LEU A 110 -3.54 -6.03 9.89
C LEU A 110 -4.58 -7.00 10.47
N LEU A 111 -4.25 -7.67 11.58
CA LEU A 111 -5.10 -8.69 12.19
C LEU A 111 -6.32 -8.10 12.89
N ASN A 112 -6.18 -6.88 13.40
CA ASN A 112 -7.24 -6.18 14.14
C ASN A 112 -8.15 -5.34 13.21
N HIS A 113 -7.62 -4.75 12.14
CA HIS A 113 -8.36 -3.89 11.20
C HIS A 113 -8.94 -4.68 10.01
N LEU A 114 -8.39 -5.86 9.71
CA LEU A 114 -9.21 -6.88 9.08
C LEU A 114 -10.40 -7.28 9.98
N ARG A 115 -10.60 -6.74 11.18
CA ARG A 115 -11.85 -6.91 11.95
C ARG A 115 -12.62 -5.61 12.13
N GLU A 116 -11.94 -4.49 12.36
CA GLU A 116 -12.60 -3.20 12.64
C GLU A 116 -12.48 -2.16 11.50
N GLU A 117 -13.52 -1.34 11.36
CA GLU A 117 -13.66 -0.30 10.33
C GLU A 117 -12.92 0.97 10.73
N THR A 118 -12.14 1.54 9.82
CA THR A 118 -11.90 3.00 9.80
C THR A 118 -11.32 3.40 8.44
N ALA A 119 -12.13 4.05 7.62
CA ALA A 119 -11.60 4.96 6.60
C ALA A 119 -12.02 6.36 7.04
N LEU A 120 -11.07 7.14 7.56
CA LEU A 120 -11.30 8.57 7.73
C LEU A 120 -11.22 9.20 6.33
N PRO A 121 -12.20 10.01 5.90
CA PRO A 121 -12.15 10.69 4.62
C PRO A 121 -10.87 11.54 4.54
N CYS A 122 -10.08 11.34 3.48
CA CYS A 122 -8.96 12.22 3.16
C CYS A 122 -9.44 13.10 2.00
N PRO A 123 -9.58 14.43 2.19
CA PRO A 123 -10.07 15.28 1.11
C PRO A 123 -9.13 15.17 -0.11
N LEU A 124 -9.68 14.84 -1.28
CA LEU A 124 -8.93 14.75 -2.55
C LEU A 124 -8.28 16.11 -2.86
N PRO A 125 -6.95 16.26 -2.76
CA PRO A 125 -6.28 17.52 -3.06
C PRO A 125 -5.77 17.52 -4.52
N MET A 126 -6.57 17.03 -5.46
CA MET A 126 -6.16 16.84 -6.86
C MET A 126 -7.18 17.41 -7.85
N PRO A 127 -7.33 18.75 -7.92
CA PRO A 127 -8.31 19.41 -8.80
C PRO A 127 -8.06 19.14 -10.29
N GLU A 128 -6.83 18.80 -10.68
CA GLU A 128 -6.44 18.52 -12.07
C GLU A 128 -6.58 17.03 -12.45
N MET A 129 -7.12 16.19 -11.55
CA MET A 129 -7.27 14.75 -11.81
C MET A 129 -8.14 14.47 -13.04
N GLU A 130 -9.18 15.26 -13.28
CA GLU A 130 -10.06 15.07 -14.44
C GLU A 130 -9.32 15.25 -15.76
N ASN A 131 -8.54 16.33 -15.90
CA ASN A 131 -7.72 16.57 -17.08
C ASN A 131 -6.67 15.47 -17.26
N TRP A 132 -6.01 15.07 -16.18
CA TRP A 132 -5.01 14.00 -16.23
C TRP A 132 -5.65 12.67 -16.66
N ALA A 133 -6.82 12.31 -16.11
CA ALA A 133 -7.51 11.06 -16.39
C ALA A 133 -7.97 10.93 -17.85
N CYS A 134 -8.34 12.06 -18.47
CA CYS A 134 -8.85 12.11 -19.83
C CYS A 134 -7.77 12.38 -20.90
N GLU A 135 -6.48 12.45 -20.54
CA GLU A 135 -5.42 12.83 -21.46
C GLU A 135 -4.72 11.64 -22.12
N GLY A 136 -4.61 11.69 -23.46
CA GLY A 136 -3.74 10.84 -24.27
C GLY A 136 -4.25 9.43 -24.54
N SER A 137 -3.37 8.56 -25.05
CA SER A 137 -3.72 7.23 -25.59
C SER A 137 -3.90 6.12 -24.54
N LYS A 138 -3.99 6.48 -23.25
CA LYS A 138 -4.10 5.53 -22.12
C LYS A 138 -5.21 5.94 -21.15
N GLU A 139 -6.28 6.50 -21.70
CA GLU A 139 -7.38 7.09 -20.96
C GLU A 139 -8.04 6.10 -20.00
N GLU A 140 -8.38 4.90 -20.49
CA GLU A 140 -8.91 3.80 -19.68
C GLU A 140 -8.05 3.54 -18.44
N ALA A 141 -6.73 3.42 -18.62
CA ALA A 141 -5.81 3.14 -17.54
C ALA A 141 -5.78 4.23 -16.48
N ARG A 142 -5.77 5.48 -16.93
CA ARG A 142 -5.77 6.63 -16.03
C ARG A 142 -7.10 6.76 -15.30
N LYS A 143 -8.23 6.48 -15.95
CA LYS A 143 -9.56 6.44 -15.32
C LYS A 143 -9.64 5.37 -14.24
N THR A 144 -9.13 4.18 -14.52
CA THR A 144 -9.08 3.08 -13.56
C THR A 144 -8.18 3.41 -12.35
N ILE A 145 -7.04 4.07 -12.58
CA ILE A 145 -6.20 4.59 -11.50
C ILE A 145 -6.91 5.71 -10.72
N ALA A 146 -7.55 6.66 -11.41
CA ALA A 146 -8.31 7.74 -10.78
C ALA A 146 -9.42 7.18 -9.88
N ALA A 147 -10.11 6.12 -10.31
CA ALA A 147 -11.09 5.43 -9.48
C ALA A 147 -10.49 4.87 -8.18
N GLY A 148 -9.33 4.24 -8.28
CA GLY A 148 -8.58 3.77 -7.11
C GLY A 148 -8.22 4.89 -6.15
N ILE A 149 -7.75 6.02 -6.67
CA ILE A 149 -7.38 7.17 -5.84
C ILE A 149 -8.62 7.83 -5.18
N CYS A 150 -9.72 8.00 -5.92
CA CYS A 150 -10.99 8.45 -5.36
C CYS A 150 -11.46 7.51 -4.24
N SER A 151 -11.27 6.20 -4.40
CA SER A 151 -11.61 5.21 -3.36
C SER A 151 -10.75 5.38 -2.10
N LEU A 152 -9.44 5.65 -2.24
CA LEU A 152 -8.55 5.94 -1.11
C LEU A 152 -8.93 7.22 -0.37
N ALA A 153 -9.48 8.20 -1.08
CA ALA A 153 -9.95 9.44 -0.48
C ALA A 153 -11.34 9.32 0.18
N GLY A 154 -12.06 8.22 -0.05
CA GLY A 154 -13.44 8.03 0.40
C GLY A 154 -14.51 8.58 -0.54
N GLU A 155 -14.12 9.06 -1.73
CA GLU A 155 -14.99 9.64 -2.76
C GLU A 155 -15.56 8.55 -3.68
N TYR A 156 -16.31 7.62 -3.09
CA TYR A 156 -16.76 6.40 -3.78
C TYR A 156 -17.66 6.68 -4.99
N GLN A 157 -18.53 7.69 -4.93
CA GLN A 157 -19.39 8.04 -6.06
C GLN A 157 -18.55 8.48 -7.28
N GLN A 158 -17.48 9.24 -7.04
CA GLN A 158 -16.57 9.65 -8.09
C GLN A 158 -15.74 8.48 -8.60
N ALA A 159 -15.31 7.56 -7.71
CA ALA A 159 -14.64 6.33 -8.11
C ALA A 159 -15.51 5.49 -9.06
N GLU A 160 -16.77 5.24 -8.71
CA GLU A 160 -17.70 4.49 -9.56
C GLU A 160 -17.97 5.20 -10.90
N ALA A 161 -18.03 6.54 -10.91
CA ALA A 161 -18.19 7.31 -12.14
C ALA A 161 -16.99 7.09 -13.10
N TRP A 162 -15.77 7.05 -12.56
CA TRP A 162 -14.58 6.75 -13.34
C TRP A 162 -14.57 5.32 -13.89
N LEU A 163 -14.97 4.33 -13.08
CA LEU A 163 -15.07 2.93 -13.55
C LEU A 163 -16.08 2.76 -14.67
N ARG A 164 -17.26 3.40 -14.57
CA ARG A 164 -18.26 3.38 -15.65
C ARG A 164 -17.74 3.99 -16.95
N LYS A 165 -16.98 5.10 -16.86
CA LYS A 165 -16.34 5.72 -18.03
C LYS A 165 -15.29 4.80 -18.66
N ALA A 166 -14.44 4.15 -17.85
CA ALA A 166 -13.43 3.21 -18.33
C ALA A 166 -14.06 1.99 -19.02
N GLU A 167 -15.09 1.40 -18.42
CA GLU A 167 -15.80 0.23 -18.97
C GLU A 167 -16.51 0.53 -20.30
N ALA A 168 -17.03 1.76 -20.47
CA ALA A 168 -17.65 2.18 -21.72
C ALA A 168 -16.65 2.25 -22.90
N GLU A 169 -15.39 2.55 -22.62
CA GLU A 169 -14.33 2.69 -23.64
C GLU A 169 -13.62 1.38 -23.94
N ALA A 170 -13.48 0.53 -22.94
CA ALA A 170 -12.90 -0.80 -23.04
C ALA A 170 -13.78 -1.77 -22.24
N PRO A 171 -14.71 -2.47 -22.89
CA PRO A 171 -15.70 -3.32 -22.22
C PRO A 171 -15.11 -4.62 -21.65
N ALA A 172 -13.79 -4.68 -21.45
CA ALA A 172 -13.19 -5.73 -20.66
C ALA A 172 -13.70 -5.60 -19.20
N PRO A 173 -14.11 -6.69 -18.57
CA PRO A 173 -14.75 -6.61 -17.25
C PRO A 173 -13.76 -6.10 -16.19
N LEU A 174 -14.04 -4.91 -15.65
CA LEU A 174 -13.27 -4.25 -14.56
C LEU A 174 -13.61 -4.82 -13.17
N HIS A 175 -13.88 -6.13 -13.09
CA HIS A 175 -14.33 -6.78 -11.86
C HIS A 175 -13.33 -6.58 -10.71
N ASN A 176 -12.03 -6.53 -10.99
CA ASN A 176 -11.03 -6.35 -9.95
C ASN A 176 -11.17 -4.98 -9.26
N GLU A 177 -11.41 -3.94 -10.04
CA GLU A 177 -11.49 -2.56 -9.58
C GLU A 177 -12.85 -2.23 -9.00
N TRP A 178 -13.94 -2.76 -9.56
CA TRP A 178 -15.24 -2.73 -8.90
C TRP A 178 -15.20 -3.41 -7.53
N GLY A 179 -14.53 -4.57 -7.42
CA GLY A 179 -14.35 -5.24 -6.14
C GLY A 179 -13.54 -4.41 -5.15
N ALA A 180 -12.48 -3.73 -5.60
CA ALA A 180 -11.70 -2.82 -4.77
C ALA A 180 -12.51 -1.61 -4.29
N CYS A 181 -13.33 -1.01 -5.16
CA CYS A 181 -14.22 0.09 -4.77
C CYS A 181 -15.23 -0.36 -3.69
N HIS A 182 -15.83 -1.54 -3.83
CA HIS A 182 -16.73 -2.11 -2.82
C HIS A 182 -16.01 -2.41 -1.51
N TRP A 183 -14.80 -2.95 -1.57
CA TRP A 183 -13.98 -3.22 -0.40
C TRP A 183 -13.69 -1.94 0.40
N MET A 184 -13.24 -0.89 -0.28
CA MET A 184 -12.94 0.40 0.36
C MET A 184 -14.18 1.03 1.02
N ARG A 185 -15.37 0.80 0.46
CA ARG A 185 -16.66 1.24 1.03
C ARG A 185 -17.14 0.38 2.21
N GLY A 186 -16.49 -0.74 2.49
CA GLY A 186 -16.92 -1.69 3.53
C GLY A 186 -17.90 -2.76 3.06
N ASP A 187 -18.23 -2.84 1.76
CA ASP A 187 -19.14 -3.85 1.21
C ASP A 187 -18.36 -5.11 0.77
N TRP A 188 -17.87 -5.86 1.76
CA TRP A 188 -16.94 -6.96 1.53
C TRP A 188 -17.57 -8.14 0.78
N ALA A 189 -18.88 -8.36 0.94
CA ALA A 189 -19.62 -9.39 0.23
C ALA A 189 -19.66 -9.10 -1.28
N LYS A 190 -19.98 -7.85 -1.67
CA LYS A 190 -19.92 -7.46 -3.09
C LYS A 190 -18.49 -7.45 -3.61
N ALA A 191 -17.51 -7.05 -2.80
CA ALA A 191 -16.10 -7.15 -3.18
C ALA A 191 -15.71 -8.59 -3.54
N GLN A 192 -16.09 -9.56 -2.69
CA GLN A 192 -15.84 -10.98 -2.93
C GLN A 192 -16.53 -11.49 -4.20
N GLU A 193 -17.79 -11.11 -4.44
CA GLU A 193 -18.53 -11.51 -5.65
C GLU A 193 -17.81 -11.04 -6.93
N GLN A 194 -17.30 -9.81 -6.93
CA GLN A 194 -16.54 -9.29 -8.05
C GLN A 194 -15.20 -10.02 -8.21
N TRP A 195 -14.44 -10.19 -7.13
CA TRP A 195 -13.13 -10.86 -7.17
C TRP A 195 -13.19 -12.36 -7.46
N ALA A 196 -14.34 -13.02 -7.24
CA ALA A 196 -14.59 -14.39 -7.68
C ALA A 196 -14.54 -14.53 -9.22
N LYS A 197 -14.82 -13.45 -9.95
CA LYS A 197 -14.80 -13.41 -11.43
C LYS A 197 -13.39 -13.18 -11.99
N VAL A 198 -12.41 -12.83 -11.15
CA VAL A 198 -11.05 -12.43 -11.55
C VAL A 198 -10.07 -13.61 -11.41
N LYS A 199 -9.55 -14.13 -12.53
CA LYS A 199 -8.63 -15.28 -12.56
C LYS A 199 -7.16 -14.87 -12.75
N THR A 200 -6.69 -13.94 -11.93
CA THR A 200 -5.31 -13.40 -11.96
C THR A 200 -4.68 -13.45 -10.57
N CYS A 201 -3.38 -13.15 -10.44
CA CYS A 201 -2.74 -13.02 -9.13
C CYS A 201 -3.35 -11.90 -8.28
N ALA A 202 -3.85 -10.82 -8.90
CA ALA A 202 -4.64 -9.78 -8.25
C ALA A 202 -5.94 -10.36 -7.66
N GLY A 203 -6.66 -11.16 -8.46
CA GLY A 203 -7.86 -11.85 -8.01
C GLY A 203 -7.61 -12.80 -6.84
N ASN A 204 -6.52 -13.57 -6.89
CA ASN A 204 -6.10 -14.43 -5.77
C ASN A 204 -5.83 -13.60 -4.51
N PHE A 205 -5.02 -12.54 -4.62
CA PHE A 205 -4.68 -11.67 -3.49
C PHE A 205 -5.95 -11.09 -2.84
N ASN A 206 -6.84 -10.54 -3.66
CA ASN A 206 -8.03 -9.86 -3.17
C ASN A 206 -9.08 -10.84 -2.60
N ARG A 207 -9.23 -12.04 -3.16
CA ARG A 207 -10.04 -13.09 -2.53
C ARG A 207 -9.47 -13.52 -1.19
N GLY A 208 -8.14 -13.59 -1.04
CA GLY A 208 -7.48 -13.82 0.25
C GLY A 208 -7.93 -12.80 1.30
N LEU A 209 -7.90 -11.51 0.97
CA LEU A 209 -8.40 -10.44 1.84
C LEU A 209 -9.87 -10.64 2.24
N ALA A 210 -10.75 -10.90 1.27
CA ALA A 210 -12.16 -11.10 1.53
C ALA A 210 -12.44 -12.32 2.42
N LEU A 211 -11.78 -13.45 2.14
CA LEU A 211 -11.91 -14.67 2.94
C LEU A 211 -11.40 -14.47 4.37
N ALA A 212 -10.26 -13.80 4.55
CA ALA A 212 -9.74 -13.45 5.87
C ALA A 212 -10.76 -12.64 6.68
N LYS A 213 -11.37 -11.66 6.00
CA LYS A 213 -12.37 -10.76 6.57
C LYS A 213 -13.66 -11.48 6.99
N LEU A 214 -14.03 -12.53 6.26
CA LEU A 214 -15.18 -13.39 6.54
C LEU A 214 -14.89 -14.53 7.53
N GLY A 215 -13.64 -14.65 8.03
CA GLY A 215 -13.24 -15.69 8.97
C GLY A 215 -12.83 -17.03 8.34
N GLU A 216 -12.79 -17.10 7.01
CA GLU A 216 -12.37 -18.27 6.21
C GLU A 216 -10.83 -18.35 6.13
N ILE A 217 -10.15 -18.46 7.28
CA ILE A 217 -8.70 -18.26 7.40
C ILE A 217 -7.88 -19.26 6.57
N VAL A 218 -8.28 -20.54 6.53
CA VAL A 218 -7.55 -21.58 5.77
C VAL A 218 -7.61 -21.27 4.27
N ALA A 219 -8.81 -21.03 3.74
CA ALA A 219 -9.00 -20.68 2.33
C ALA A 219 -8.30 -19.36 1.97
N SER A 220 -8.31 -18.39 2.87
CA SER A 220 -7.56 -17.13 2.73
C SER A 220 -6.06 -17.37 2.53
N ARG A 221 -5.44 -18.20 3.39
CA ARG A 221 -4.01 -18.52 3.26
C ARG A 221 -3.68 -19.15 1.91
N GLU A 222 -4.52 -20.06 1.41
CA GLU A 222 -4.31 -20.70 0.11
C GLU A 222 -4.38 -19.71 -1.07
N GLU A 223 -5.28 -18.73 -1.01
CA GLU A 223 -5.36 -17.65 -2.01
C GLU A 223 -4.13 -16.74 -1.93
N PHE A 224 -3.65 -16.38 -0.74
CA PHE A 224 -2.41 -15.60 -0.59
C PHE A 224 -1.17 -16.35 -1.05
N THR A 225 -1.08 -17.67 -0.82
CA THR A 225 -0.01 -18.51 -1.38
C THR A 225 -0.01 -18.43 -2.90
N ARG A 226 -1.17 -18.65 -3.54
CA ARG A 226 -1.30 -18.56 -5.00
C ARG A 226 -0.99 -17.16 -5.54
N ALA A 227 -1.29 -16.10 -4.79
CA ALA A 227 -0.92 -14.74 -5.17
C ALA A 227 0.60 -14.53 -5.08
N ALA A 228 1.22 -14.91 -3.95
CA ALA A 228 2.65 -14.73 -3.71
C ALA A 228 3.51 -15.51 -4.72
N ASP A 229 3.09 -16.72 -5.09
CA ASP A 229 3.82 -17.55 -6.06
C ASP A 229 3.77 -16.98 -7.49
N ALA A 230 2.77 -16.14 -7.80
CA ALA A 230 2.62 -15.52 -9.12
C ALA A 230 3.11 -14.07 -9.19
N LEU A 231 3.26 -13.39 -8.04
CA LEU A 231 3.76 -12.02 -7.97
C LEU A 231 5.29 -11.99 -8.02
N PRO A 232 5.92 -11.06 -8.78
CA PRO A 232 7.37 -10.94 -8.80
C PRO A 232 7.92 -10.59 -7.42
N GLU A 233 8.95 -11.31 -6.96
CA GLU A 233 9.58 -11.09 -5.65
C GLU A 233 10.13 -9.66 -5.45
N SER A 234 10.31 -8.90 -6.53
CA SER A 234 10.77 -7.52 -6.49
C SER A 234 9.70 -6.50 -6.10
N THR A 235 8.43 -6.90 -5.92
CA THR A 235 7.31 -5.97 -5.65
C THR A 235 6.90 -5.99 -4.19
N GLY A 236 6.45 -4.84 -3.69
CA GLY A 236 5.86 -4.77 -2.35
C GLY A 236 4.62 -5.66 -2.21
N TRP A 237 3.89 -5.89 -3.30
CA TRP A 237 2.72 -6.77 -3.33
C TRP A 237 3.07 -8.24 -3.05
N HIS A 238 4.19 -8.75 -3.58
CA HIS A 238 4.66 -10.10 -3.27
C HIS A 238 4.91 -10.25 -1.76
N HIS A 239 5.64 -9.30 -1.19
CA HIS A 239 5.97 -9.33 0.24
C HIS A 239 4.72 -9.18 1.12
N LEU A 240 3.77 -8.33 0.73
CA LEU A 240 2.51 -8.19 1.43
C LEU A 240 1.67 -9.48 1.38
N ALA A 241 1.63 -10.18 0.23
CA ALA A 241 0.97 -11.47 0.12
C ALA A 241 1.59 -12.53 1.05
N ARG A 242 2.93 -12.59 1.10
CA ARG A 242 3.67 -13.46 2.04
C ARG A 242 3.41 -13.10 3.49
N LEU A 243 3.31 -11.81 3.80
CA LEU A 243 2.99 -11.35 5.15
C LEU A 243 1.59 -11.83 5.57
N TYR A 244 0.57 -11.63 4.72
CA TYR A 244 -0.78 -12.14 4.97
C TYR A 244 -0.82 -13.65 5.14
N GLN A 245 -0.10 -14.40 4.30
CA GLN A 245 0.01 -15.86 4.40
C GLN A 245 0.53 -16.32 5.77
N LEU A 246 1.49 -15.59 6.35
CA LEU A 246 2.14 -15.95 7.61
C LEU A 246 1.39 -15.42 8.85
N ALA A 247 0.69 -14.29 8.71
CA ALA A 247 0.07 -13.59 9.83
C ALA A 247 -1.34 -14.07 10.15
N LEU A 248 -2.15 -14.33 9.11
CA LEU A 248 -3.46 -15.02 9.23
C LEU A 248 -3.20 -16.47 9.53
#